data_AF-A0A0G0C5F2-F1
#
_entry.id   AF-A0A0G0C5F2-F1
#
_cell.length_a   1.000
_cell.length_b   1.000
_cell.length_c   1.000
_cell.angle_alpha   90.00
_cell.angle_beta   90.00
_cell.angle_gamma   90.00
#
_symmetry.space_group_name_H-M   'P 1'
#
loop_
_entity.id
_entity.type
_entity.pdbx_description
1 polymer ?
#
loop_
_entity_poly.entity_id
_entity_poly.type
_entity_poly.pdbx_seq_one_letter_code
_entity_poly.pdbx_strand_id
1 'polypeptide(L)'
;MKKLISGILLLCVFWIGNSENVAAASYKSYYVEGYVYFKDSKGSMNKMSQSDFAKYKVSITSDKSSSPAFVLSDGKYKLTLKIYNNDAKKAYVYLNSDFFNDFSKQISLEQTTTSLNIFVQYAVPNVPTPTLPPVSTQPTVLITGYFYEMDSCSSFNRDQITQNSITLKAVYTNNISSGEAYATFNSKGMYTISIPTDGQYQSVSLVFSHKFYDDQTIIITVKGNKSQSLMIKKSTEMEYKI
;
A
#
# COMPACT_ATOMS: atom_id res chain seq x y z
N MET A 1 45.60 -18.60 66.18
CA MET A 1 44.36 -17.79 66.16
C MET A 1 43.94 -17.58 64.71
N LYS A 2 42.66 -17.89 64.41
CA LYS A 2 41.76 -17.40 63.34
C LYS A 2 42.38 -16.33 62.38
N LYS A 3 42.27 -16.39 61.04
CA LYS A 3 41.06 -16.57 60.21
C LYS A 3 41.39 -17.04 58.77
N LEU A 4 40.44 -17.81 58.20
CA LEU A 4 40.22 -18.04 56.76
C LEU A 4 39.82 -16.74 56.02
N ILE A 5 39.95 -16.75 54.68
CA ILE A 5 38.92 -16.53 53.64
C ILE A 5 39.67 -16.48 52.27
N SER A 6 39.54 -17.50 51.42
CA SER A 6 38.66 -17.54 50.21
C SER A 6 39.08 -16.47 49.18
N GLY A 7 39.64 -16.78 48.00
CA GLY A 7 39.20 -17.76 47.02
C GLY A 7 38.42 -17.03 45.91
N ILE A 8 39.07 -16.65 44.81
CA ILE A 8 38.39 -16.36 43.53
C ILE A 8 39.19 -17.01 42.41
N LEU A 9 38.57 -18.08 41.89
CA LEU A 9 38.94 -18.82 40.70
C LEU A 9 38.55 -17.97 39.48
N LEU A 10 39.51 -17.64 38.63
CA LEU A 10 39.26 -16.93 37.37
C LEU A 10 38.68 -17.94 36.36
N LEU A 11 37.34 -18.04 36.28
CA LEU A 11 36.68 -18.80 35.22
C LEU A 11 36.64 -17.96 33.94
N CYS A 12 37.43 -18.35 32.94
CA CYS A 12 37.25 -17.94 31.55
C CYS A 12 35.91 -18.48 31.04
N VAL A 13 34.87 -17.64 31.05
CA VAL A 13 33.64 -17.94 30.31
C VAL A 13 33.89 -17.61 28.85
N PHE A 14 34.13 -18.66 28.05
CA PHE A 14 34.01 -18.59 26.60
C PHE A 14 32.56 -18.26 26.27
N TRP A 15 32.32 -17.04 25.78
CA TRP A 15 31.08 -16.67 25.13
C TRP A 15 31.10 -17.30 23.74
N ILE A 16 30.54 -18.50 23.60
CA ILE A 16 30.14 -19.03 22.31
C ILE A 16 28.88 -18.25 21.92
N GLY A 17 29.09 -17.11 21.28
CA GLY A 17 28.02 -16.47 20.53
C GLY A 17 27.65 -17.42 19.40
N ASN A 18 26.51 -18.10 19.54
CA ASN A 18 25.74 -18.53 18.38
C ASN A 18 25.35 -17.25 17.63
N SER A 19 26.25 -16.76 16.77
CA SER A 19 25.84 -15.93 15.66
C SER A 19 25.03 -16.84 14.77
N GLU A 20 23.72 -16.92 15.02
CA GLU A 20 22.80 -17.27 13.95
C GLU A 20 23.15 -16.32 12.82
N ASN A 21 23.81 -16.87 11.80
CA ASN A 21 23.97 -16.20 10.52
C ASN A 21 22.56 -15.91 10.05
N VAL A 22 22.04 -14.72 10.37
CA VAL A 22 20.83 -14.19 9.75
C VAL A 22 21.20 -14.08 8.28
N ALA A 23 20.87 -15.12 7.51
CA ALA A 23 21.19 -15.20 6.11
C ALA A 23 20.66 -13.92 5.48
N ALA A 24 21.57 -13.07 4.98
CA ALA A 24 21.20 -11.81 4.37
C ALA A 24 20.13 -12.11 3.33
N ALA A 25 18.95 -11.52 3.51
CA ALA A 25 17.81 -11.78 2.65
C ALA A 25 18.22 -11.48 1.21
N SER A 26 18.40 -12.54 0.42
CA SER A 26 18.89 -12.41 -0.95
C SER A 26 17.70 -12.19 -1.86
N TYR A 27 17.76 -11.10 -2.61
CA TYR A 27 16.74 -10.74 -3.60
C TYR A 27 17.31 -10.78 -5.00
N LYS A 28 16.45 -11.09 -5.96
CA LYS A 28 16.72 -10.94 -7.39
C LYS A 28 15.87 -9.80 -7.94
N SER A 29 16.46 -9.01 -8.83
CA SER A 29 15.76 -7.94 -9.52
C SER A 29 15.11 -8.47 -10.79
N TYR A 30 13.86 -8.07 -10.99
CA TYR A 30 13.06 -8.32 -12.19
C TYR A 30 12.58 -6.98 -12.75
N TYR A 31 12.26 -6.94 -14.03
CA TYR A 31 11.80 -5.74 -14.71
C TYR A 31 10.48 -5.99 -15.43
N VAL A 32 9.58 -5.03 -15.34
CA VAL A 32 8.39 -4.96 -16.20
C VAL A 32 8.54 -3.75 -17.10
N GLU A 33 8.46 -3.96 -18.39
CA GLU A 33 8.66 -2.91 -19.37
C GLU A 33 7.55 -2.90 -20.42
N GLY A 34 7.19 -1.73 -20.93
CA GLY A 34 6.23 -1.61 -22.02
C GLY A 34 5.77 -0.19 -22.25
N TYR A 35 4.65 -0.04 -22.94
CA TYR A 35 4.03 1.25 -23.20
C TYR A 35 2.63 1.31 -22.63
N VAL A 36 2.18 2.52 -22.29
CA VAL A 36 0.78 2.79 -21.96
C VAL A 36 0.12 3.39 -23.19
N TYR A 37 -1.07 2.87 -23.52
CA TYR A 37 -1.92 3.40 -24.57
C TYR A 37 -3.23 3.89 -23.94
N PHE A 38 -3.69 5.08 -24.35
CA PHE A 38 -4.99 5.60 -23.95
C PHE A 38 -5.92 5.76 -25.14
N LYS A 39 -7.19 5.42 -24.94
CA LYS A 39 -8.26 5.73 -25.89
C LYS A 39 -8.73 7.16 -25.67
N ASP A 40 -8.65 8.01 -26.69
CA ASP A 40 -9.14 9.39 -26.60
C ASP A 40 -10.66 9.51 -26.76
N SER A 41 -11.19 10.73 -26.64
CA SER A 41 -12.63 11.01 -26.77
C SER A 41 -13.19 10.73 -28.16
N LYS A 42 -12.33 10.60 -29.19
CA LYS A 42 -12.70 10.20 -30.55
C LYS A 42 -12.57 8.69 -30.77
N GLY A 43 -12.18 7.96 -29.73
CA GLY A 43 -11.97 6.53 -29.77
C GLY A 43 -10.64 6.08 -30.38
N SER A 44 -9.73 7.00 -30.68
CA SER A 44 -8.41 6.66 -31.21
C SER A 44 -7.46 6.23 -30.10
N MET A 45 -6.66 5.19 -30.37
CA MET A 45 -5.66 4.70 -29.44
C MET A 45 -4.35 5.47 -29.62
N ASN A 46 -3.91 6.14 -28.56
CA ASN A 46 -2.70 6.94 -28.56
C ASN A 46 -1.68 6.32 -27.60
N LYS A 47 -0.44 6.17 -28.05
CA LYS A 47 0.68 5.77 -27.18
C LYS A 47 1.09 6.98 -26.33
N MET A 48 1.20 6.80 -25.01
CA MET A 48 1.64 7.88 -24.12
C MET A 48 3.12 8.21 -24.35
N SER A 49 3.41 9.50 -24.50
CA SER A 49 4.75 10.07 -24.39
C SER A 49 5.13 10.29 -22.92
N GLN A 50 6.41 10.58 -22.65
CA GLN A 50 6.85 10.98 -21.31
C GLN A 50 6.07 12.21 -20.79
N SER A 51 5.78 13.18 -21.66
CA SER A 51 4.96 14.34 -21.31
C SER A 51 3.51 13.98 -20.99
N ASP A 52 2.95 12.94 -21.61
CA ASP A 52 1.59 12.47 -21.30
C ASP A 52 1.53 11.82 -19.92
N PHE A 53 2.56 11.07 -19.51
CA PHE A 53 2.65 10.53 -18.16
C PHE A 53 2.60 11.64 -17.10
N ALA A 54 3.33 12.74 -17.33
CA ALA A 54 3.29 13.90 -16.44
C ALA A 54 1.92 14.62 -16.49
N LYS A 55 1.42 14.90 -17.69
CA LYS A 55 0.16 15.60 -17.93
C LYS A 55 -1.03 14.89 -17.28
N TYR A 56 -1.13 13.59 -17.45
CA TYR A 56 -2.22 12.77 -16.92
C TYR A 56 -1.88 12.11 -15.57
N LYS A 57 -0.77 12.51 -14.94
CA LYS A 57 -0.30 12.01 -13.64
C LYS A 57 -0.31 10.48 -13.54
N VAL A 58 0.15 9.82 -14.59
CA VAL A 58 0.16 8.36 -14.66
C VAL A 58 1.30 7.82 -13.81
N SER A 59 0.96 6.93 -12.87
CA SER A 59 1.92 6.24 -12.02
C SER A 59 1.73 4.73 -12.13
N ILE A 60 2.79 4.01 -12.53
CA ILE A 60 2.77 2.55 -12.62
C ILE A 60 3.55 2.00 -11.43
N THR A 61 2.92 1.10 -10.67
CA THR A 61 3.48 0.54 -9.43
C THR A 61 3.26 -0.96 -9.36
N SER A 62 3.86 -1.62 -8.36
CA SER A 62 3.63 -3.02 -8.07
C SER A 62 3.73 -3.30 -6.58
N ASP A 63 3.04 -4.35 -6.12
CA ASP A 63 3.17 -4.95 -4.80
C ASP A 63 4.57 -5.48 -4.50
N LYS A 64 5.42 -5.63 -5.53
CA LYS A 64 6.81 -6.07 -5.44
C LYS A 64 7.83 -4.97 -5.79
N SER A 65 7.38 -3.71 -5.83
CA SER A 65 8.24 -2.56 -6.11
C SER A 65 8.21 -1.54 -4.97
N SER A 66 9.37 -0.96 -4.66
CA SER A 66 9.50 0.13 -3.70
C SER A 66 9.32 1.51 -4.33
N SER A 67 9.16 1.60 -5.65
CA SER A 67 9.11 2.88 -6.37
C SER A 67 8.27 2.77 -7.64
N PRO A 68 7.63 3.87 -8.09
CA PRO A 68 6.96 3.88 -9.38
C PRO A 68 7.91 3.58 -10.55
N ALA A 69 7.33 3.17 -11.67
CA ALA A 69 8.07 2.95 -12.90
C ALA A 69 8.73 4.25 -13.39
N PHE A 70 9.97 4.12 -13.87
CA PHE A 70 10.63 5.17 -14.61
C PHE A 70 10.08 5.23 -16.04
N VAL A 71 9.97 6.42 -16.63
CA VAL A 71 9.47 6.61 -18.00
C VAL A 71 10.56 7.23 -18.86
N LEU A 72 10.93 6.52 -19.92
CA LEU A 72 11.92 6.92 -20.91
C LEU A 72 11.35 7.99 -21.86
N SER A 73 12.23 8.68 -22.58
CA SER A 73 11.86 9.75 -23.52
C SER A 73 10.95 9.28 -24.67
N ASP A 74 11.03 8.00 -25.05
CA ASP A 74 10.20 7.35 -26.05
C ASP A 74 8.81 6.91 -25.54
N GLY A 75 8.51 7.18 -24.26
CA GLY A 75 7.29 6.81 -23.56
C GLY A 75 7.30 5.39 -22.98
N LYS A 76 8.40 4.65 -23.10
CA LYS A 76 8.52 3.31 -22.53
C LYS A 76 8.68 3.40 -21.02
N TYR A 77 7.83 2.71 -20.28
CA TYR A 77 7.98 2.59 -18.83
C TYR A 77 8.86 1.39 -18.46
N LYS A 78 9.56 1.51 -17.35
CA LYS A 78 10.36 0.45 -16.73
C LYS A 78 10.12 0.42 -15.22
N LEU A 79 9.50 -0.65 -14.76
CA LEU A 79 9.23 -0.92 -13.35
C LEU A 79 10.21 -1.96 -12.83
N THR A 80 10.95 -1.62 -11.77
CA THR A 80 11.85 -2.56 -11.10
C THR A 80 11.14 -3.26 -9.96
N LEU A 81 11.20 -4.58 -9.96
CA LEU A 81 10.65 -5.44 -8.92
C LEU A 81 11.80 -6.10 -8.16
N LYS A 82 11.71 -6.16 -6.83
CA LYS A 82 12.64 -6.90 -5.99
C LYS A 82 11.91 -8.10 -5.42
N ILE A 83 12.30 -9.29 -5.84
CA ILE A 83 11.68 -10.55 -5.43
C ILE A 83 12.68 -11.31 -4.56
N TYR A 84 12.29 -11.66 -3.34
CA TYR A 84 13.12 -12.52 -2.50
C TYR A 84 13.26 -13.90 -3.15
N ASN A 85 14.40 -14.57 -2.96
CA ASN A 85 14.66 -15.84 -3.63
C ASN A 85 13.66 -16.96 -3.27
N ASN A 86 12.98 -16.85 -2.13
CA ASN A 86 11.92 -17.75 -1.67
C ASN A 86 10.49 -17.27 -1.99
N ASP A 87 10.33 -16.09 -2.60
CA ASP A 87 9.02 -15.54 -2.96
C ASP A 87 8.48 -16.17 -4.26
N ALA A 88 7.15 -16.18 -4.39
CA ALA A 88 6.52 -16.55 -5.65
C ALA A 88 6.92 -15.57 -6.76
N LYS A 89 7.29 -16.10 -7.94
CA LYS A 89 7.65 -15.32 -9.15
C LYS A 89 6.43 -14.71 -9.84
N LYS A 90 5.65 -13.95 -9.09
CA LYS A 90 4.46 -13.25 -9.57
C LYS A 90 4.37 -11.88 -8.91
N ALA A 91 3.81 -10.92 -9.64
CA ALA A 91 3.57 -9.57 -9.14
C ALA A 91 2.25 -9.04 -9.70
N TYR A 92 1.59 -8.18 -8.94
CA TYR A 92 0.53 -7.31 -9.45
C TYR A 92 1.14 -5.99 -9.92
N VAL A 93 0.79 -5.57 -11.13
CA VAL A 93 1.11 -4.26 -11.68
C VAL A 93 -0.15 -3.42 -11.66
N TYR A 94 -0.03 -2.18 -11.19
CA TYR A 94 -1.10 -1.20 -11.12
C TYR A 94 -0.74 0.02 -11.95
N LEU A 95 -1.72 0.63 -12.62
CA LEU A 95 -1.61 1.97 -13.18
C LEU A 95 -2.66 2.85 -12.53
N ASN A 96 -2.21 3.95 -11.93
CA ASN A 96 -3.05 4.95 -11.28
C ASN A 96 -2.98 6.27 -12.07
N SER A 97 -4.13 6.90 -12.29
CA SER A 97 -4.26 8.22 -12.92
C SER A 97 -5.62 8.83 -12.57
N ASP A 98 -5.68 10.16 -12.43
CA ASP A 98 -6.94 10.88 -12.22
C ASP A 98 -7.85 10.88 -13.48
N PHE A 99 -7.31 10.53 -14.65
CA PHE A 99 -7.96 10.73 -15.95
C PHE A 99 -8.47 9.44 -16.58
N PHE A 100 -7.93 8.31 -16.15
CA PHE A 100 -8.14 7.02 -16.78
C PHE A 100 -8.80 6.04 -15.83
N ASN A 101 -9.42 5.00 -16.38
CA ASN A 101 -9.89 3.89 -15.57
C ASN A 101 -8.73 3.17 -14.87
N ASP A 102 -9.02 2.63 -13.68
CA ASP A 102 -8.06 1.82 -12.93
C ASP A 102 -7.61 0.61 -13.76
N PHE A 103 -6.33 0.30 -13.69
CA PHE A 103 -5.75 -0.91 -14.27
C PHE A 103 -5.00 -1.69 -13.20
N SER A 104 -5.28 -2.98 -13.11
CA SER A 104 -4.52 -3.93 -12.30
C SER A 104 -4.40 -5.26 -13.03
N LYS A 105 -3.19 -5.82 -13.07
CA LYS A 105 -2.94 -7.11 -13.70
C LYS A 105 -1.87 -7.90 -12.95
N GLN A 106 -2.14 -9.17 -12.69
CA GLN A 106 -1.12 -10.11 -12.24
C GLN A 106 -0.26 -10.56 -13.42
N ILE A 107 1.05 -10.61 -13.22
CA ILE A 107 2.02 -11.11 -14.20
C ILE A 107 2.89 -12.20 -13.58
N SER A 108 3.39 -13.10 -14.43
CA SER A 108 4.46 -14.03 -14.07
C SER A 108 5.83 -13.43 -14.37
N LEU A 109 6.81 -13.77 -13.52
CA LEU A 109 8.20 -13.32 -13.57
C LEU A 109 9.14 -14.50 -13.88
N GLU A 110 8.77 -15.32 -14.86
CA GLU A 110 9.64 -16.43 -15.31
C GLU A 110 10.93 -15.94 -15.95
N GLN A 111 10.90 -14.74 -16.55
CA GLN A 111 12.04 -14.10 -17.18
C GLN A 111 12.47 -12.88 -16.36
N THR A 112 13.74 -12.51 -16.43
CA THR A 112 14.27 -11.31 -15.75
C THR A 112 13.55 -10.03 -16.21
N THR A 113 13.08 -9.99 -17.46
CA THR A 113 12.29 -8.88 -18.01
C THR A 113 11.00 -9.42 -18.59
N THR A 114 9.87 -8.89 -18.14
CA THR A 114 8.53 -9.20 -18.64
C THR A 114 7.96 -8.00 -19.39
N SER A 115 7.54 -8.21 -20.64
CA SER A 115 6.89 -7.16 -21.43
C SER A 115 5.40 -7.04 -21.08
N LEU A 116 4.92 -5.84 -20.80
CA LEU A 116 3.51 -5.56 -20.52
C LEU A 116 3.09 -4.22 -21.13
N ASN A 117 2.25 -4.24 -22.16
CA ASN A 117 1.55 -3.04 -22.62
C ASN A 117 0.25 -2.86 -21.82
N ILE A 118 -0.03 -1.62 -21.42
CA ILE A 118 -1.20 -1.25 -20.64
C ILE A 118 -2.13 -0.43 -21.52
N PHE A 119 -3.42 -0.76 -21.50
CA PHE A 119 -4.45 -0.09 -22.28
C PHE A 119 -5.48 0.49 -21.33
N VAL A 120 -5.65 1.81 -21.40
CA VAL A 120 -6.59 2.55 -20.57
C VAL A 120 -7.51 3.41 -21.45
N GLN A 121 -8.61 3.85 -20.88
CA GLN A 121 -9.57 4.75 -21.50
C GLN A 121 -9.87 5.89 -20.54
N TYR A 122 -10.24 7.05 -21.08
CA TYR A 122 -10.75 8.12 -20.23
C TYR A 122 -11.85 7.57 -19.31
N ALA A 123 -11.74 7.86 -18.02
CA ALA A 123 -12.83 7.60 -17.10
C ALA A 123 -14.03 8.40 -17.61
N VAL A 124 -15.12 7.71 -17.95
CA VAL A 124 -16.33 8.38 -18.44
C VAL A 124 -16.79 9.34 -17.33
N PRO A 125 -16.91 10.65 -17.59
CA PRO A 125 -17.58 11.53 -16.65
C PRO A 125 -19.00 11.00 -16.50
N ASN A 126 -19.42 10.66 -15.28
CA ASN A 126 -20.79 10.24 -15.03
C ASN A 126 -21.75 11.31 -15.59
N VAL A 127 -22.43 11.00 -16.69
CA VAL A 127 -23.49 11.86 -17.26
C VAL A 127 -24.71 11.72 -16.35
N PRO A 128 -25.28 12.83 -15.83
CA PRO A 128 -26.34 12.76 -14.83
C PRO A 128 -27.64 12.24 -15.45
N THR A 129 -28.25 11.28 -14.77
CA THR A 129 -29.63 10.79 -14.99
C THR A 129 -30.61 11.75 -14.28
N PRO A 130 -31.85 11.98 -14.79
CA PRO A 130 -32.75 13.01 -14.25
C PRO A 130 -33.06 12.86 -12.76
N THR A 131 -33.25 14.01 -12.11
CA THR A 131 -33.04 14.29 -10.67
C THR A 131 -34.07 13.71 -9.70
N LEU A 132 -33.57 13.02 -8.68
CA LEU A 132 -34.17 12.85 -7.35
C LEU A 132 -33.65 13.96 -6.39
N PRO A 133 -34.35 14.27 -5.27
CA PRO A 133 -34.07 15.43 -4.40
C PRO A 133 -32.62 15.47 -3.88
N PRO A 134 -32.11 16.66 -3.46
CA PRO A 134 -30.69 16.95 -3.42
C PRO A 134 -29.96 16.06 -2.41
N VAL A 135 -29.25 15.07 -2.93
CA VAL A 135 -28.22 14.33 -2.19
C VAL A 135 -26.97 15.18 -2.27
N SER A 136 -26.45 15.60 -1.11
CA SER A 136 -25.21 16.37 -0.98
C SER A 136 -24.08 15.76 -1.83
N THR A 137 -23.72 16.42 -2.94
CA THR A 137 -22.62 16.04 -3.84
C THR A 137 -21.29 16.59 -3.33
N GLN A 138 -21.04 16.51 -2.03
CA GLN A 138 -19.77 16.99 -1.49
C GLN A 138 -18.64 16.16 -2.12
N PRO A 139 -17.64 16.78 -2.79
CA PRO A 139 -16.57 16.04 -3.40
C PRO A 139 -15.83 15.23 -2.32
N THR A 140 -15.38 14.03 -2.69
CA THR A 140 -14.74 13.10 -1.77
C THR A 140 -13.35 12.72 -2.24
N VAL A 141 -12.47 12.40 -1.29
CA VAL A 141 -11.18 11.76 -1.55
C VAL A 141 -11.20 10.36 -0.96
N LEU A 142 -10.60 9.42 -1.69
CA LEU A 142 -10.47 8.04 -1.28
C LEU A 142 -9.09 7.81 -0.65
N ILE A 143 -9.08 7.22 0.53
CA ILE A 143 -7.87 6.71 1.18
C ILE A 143 -7.92 5.20 1.09
N THR A 144 -6.97 4.60 0.37
CA THR A 144 -6.92 3.15 0.15
C THR A 144 -5.63 2.54 0.68
N GLY A 145 -5.65 1.27 1.05
CA GLY A 145 -4.46 0.63 1.60
C GLY A 145 -4.64 -0.81 2.02
N TYR A 146 -3.58 -1.39 2.55
CA TYR A 146 -3.61 -2.69 3.20
C TYR A 146 -3.05 -2.57 4.62
N PHE A 147 -3.45 -3.49 5.49
CA PHE A 147 -2.75 -3.74 6.74
C PHE A 147 -1.66 -4.77 6.50
N TYR A 148 -0.51 -4.57 7.12
CA TYR A 148 0.57 -5.52 7.17
C TYR A 148 0.97 -5.77 8.63
N GLU A 149 1.05 -7.02 9.03
CA GLU A 149 1.57 -7.36 10.35
C GLU A 149 3.08 -7.11 10.37
N MET A 150 3.59 -6.40 11.38
CA MET A 150 4.98 -5.98 11.44
C MET A 150 5.96 -7.16 11.43
N ASP A 151 5.66 -8.22 12.17
CA ASP A 151 6.59 -9.34 12.35
C ASP A 151 6.65 -10.24 11.10
N SER A 152 5.50 -10.50 10.47
CA SER A 152 5.41 -11.40 9.32
C SER A 152 5.50 -10.66 7.98
N CYS A 153 5.33 -9.34 7.97
CA CYS A 153 5.10 -8.52 6.77
C CYS A 153 3.97 -9.03 5.88
N SER A 154 3.06 -9.85 6.43
CA SER A 154 1.95 -10.43 5.68
C SER A 154 0.75 -9.49 5.69
N SER A 155 0.06 -9.42 4.55
CA SER A 155 -1.16 -8.63 4.42
C SER A 155 -2.37 -9.39 4.92
N PHE A 156 -3.29 -8.68 5.57
CA PHE A 156 -4.57 -9.26 5.99
C PHE A 156 -5.52 -9.37 4.81
N ASN A 157 -6.17 -10.53 4.66
CA ASN A 157 -7.31 -10.68 3.76
C ASN A 157 -8.64 -10.31 4.46
N ARG A 158 -9.75 -10.26 3.72
CA ARG A 158 -11.06 -9.85 4.27
C ARG A 158 -11.53 -10.76 5.42
N ASP A 159 -11.28 -12.05 5.32
CA ASP A 159 -11.72 -13.02 6.32
C ASP A 159 -10.96 -12.79 7.63
N GLN A 160 -9.65 -12.57 7.55
CA GLN A 160 -8.82 -12.21 8.69
C GLN A 160 -9.28 -10.87 9.29
N ILE A 161 -9.60 -9.86 8.48
CA ILE A 161 -10.10 -8.56 8.99
C ILE A 161 -11.43 -8.73 9.73
N THR A 162 -12.34 -9.53 9.18
CA THR A 162 -13.69 -9.75 9.73
C THR A 162 -13.65 -10.61 11.00
N GLN A 163 -12.93 -11.75 10.97
CA GLN A 163 -12.78 -12.65 12.10
C GLN A 163 -12.11 -11.96 13.29
N ASN A 164 -11.14 -11.09 13.00
CA ASN A 164 -10.41 -10.36 14.01
C ASN A 164 -11.16 -9.09 14.47
N SER A 165 -12.28 -8.69 13.84
CA SER A 165 -12.98 -7.43 14.16
C SER A 165 -12.08 -6.20 14.07
N ILE A 166 -11.19 -6.19 13.08
CA ILE A 166 -10.31 -5.05 12.80
C ILE A 166 -11.17 -3.86 12.38
N THR A 167 -10.99 -2.72 13.06
CA THR A 167 -11.66 -1.48 12.73
C THR A 167 -10.65 -0.44 12.27
N LEU A 168 -10.96 0.25 11.19
CA LEU A 168 -10.20 1.42 10.74
C LEU A 168 -11.18 2.54 10.42
N LYS A 169 -10.92 3.72 10.98
CA LYS A 169 -11.66 4.95 10.66
C LYS A 169 -10.72 6.10 10.35
N ALA A 170 -11.19 7.04 9.53
CA ALA A 170 -10.57 8.33 9.32
C ALA A 170 -11.32 9.39 10.12
N VAL A 171 -10.61 10.11 10.98
CA VAL A 171 -11.08 11.34 11.62
C VAL A 171 -10.54 12.51 10.80
N TYR A 172 -11.43 13.37 10.31
CA TYR A 172 -11.07 14.46 9.41
C TYR A 172 -11.69 15.78 9.84
N THR A 173 -11.04 16.87 9.44
CA THR A 173 -11.56 18.24 9.55
C THR A 173 -11.09 19.01 8.33
N ASN A 174 -12.02 19.64 7.62
CA ASN A 174 -11.75 20.55 6.51
C ASN A 174 -12.67 21.78 6.61
N ASN A 175 -12.61 22.68 5.62
CA ASN A 175 -13.38 23.93 5.67
C ASN A 175 -14.90 23.75 5.44
N ILE A 176 -15.35 22.55 5.05
CA ILE A 176 -16.74 22.23 4.74
C ILE A 176 -17.36 21.33 5.82
N SER A 177 -16.59 20.41 6.42
CA SER A 177 -17.08 19.48 7.44
C SER A 177 -15.97 18.89 8.32
N SER A 178 -16.38 18.36 9.47
CA SER A 178 -15.58 17.52 10.35
C SER A 178 -16.37 16.27 10.70
N GLY A 179 -15.69 15.13 10.86
CA GLY A 179 -16.37 13.90 11.25
C GLY A 179 -15.49 12.67 11.17
N GLU A 180 -16.16 11.51 11.18
CA GLU A 180 -15.53 10.21 11.06
C GLU A 180 -16.05 9.46 9.83
N ALA A 181 -15.18 8.70 9.17
CA ALA A 181 -15.56 7.79 8.10
C ALA A 181 -14.91 6.42 8.32
N TYR A 182 -15.67 5.35 8.15
CA TYR A 182 -15.21 3.99 8.40
C TYR A 182 -14.71 3.33 7.11
N ALA A 183 -13.70 2.46 7.26
CA ALA A 183 -13.17 1.68 6.16
C ALA A 183 -14.16 0.61 5.68
N THR A 184 -14.18 0.42 4.36
CA THR A 184 -14.76 -0.76 3.72
C THR A 184 -13.64 -1.64 3.20
N PHE A 185 -13.84 -2.96 3.17
CA PHE A 185 -12.80 -3.91 2.77
C PHE A 185 -13.22 -4.73 1.55
N ASN A 186 -12.35 -4.79 0.54
CA ASN A 186 -12.56 -5.70 -0.59
C ASN A 186 -12.14 -7.13 -0.23
N SER A 187 -12.35 -8.09 -1.14
CA SER A 187 -12.02 -9.51 -0.91
C SER A 187 -10.54 -9.78 -0.62
N LYS A 188 -9.64 -8.91 -1.09
CA LYS A 188 -8.19 -9.01 -0.85
C LYS A 188 -7.74 -8.33 0.44
N GLY A 189 -8.68 -7.77 1.22
CA GLY A 189 -8.38 -7.03 2.44
C GLY A 189 -7.86 -5.61 2.22
N MET A 190 -7.96 -5.09 1.00
CA MET A 190 -7.71 -3.67 0.76
C MET A 190 -8.81 -2.86 1.41
N TYR A 191 -8.42 -1.90 2.23
CA TYR A 191 -9.34 -0.93 2.80
C TYR A 191 -9.56 0.25 1.86
N THR A 192 -10.76 0.81 1.90
CA THR A 192 -11.13 2.07 1.26
C THR A 192 -11.94 2.91 2.25
N ILE A 193 -11.49 4.14 2.52
CA ILE A 193 -12.21 5.14 3.28
C ILE A 193 -12.53 6.31 2.36
N SER A 194 -13.79 6.75 2.33
CA SER A 194 -14.20 7.95 1.62
C SER A 194 -14.42 9.07 2.61
N ILE A 195 -13.71 10.19 2.44
CA ILE A 195 -13.92 11.39 3.25
C ILE A 195 -14.27 12.58 2.35
N PRO A 196 -15.07 13.53 2.84
CA PRO A 196 -15.31 14.76 2.12
C PRO A 196 -14.05 15.61 1.97
N THR A 197 -14.00 16.41 0.91
CA THR A 197 -12.93 17.36 0.62
C THR A 197 -13.46 18.67 0.06
N ASP A 198 -12.67 19.73 0.21
CA ASP A 198 -12.82 21.03 -0.44
C ASP A 198 -11.81 21.23 -1.60
N GLY A 199 -11.02 20.21 -1.91
CA GLY A 199 -9.94 20.26 -2.91
C GLY A 199 -8.63 20.87 -2.40
N GLN A 200 -8.55 21.23 -1.12
CA GLN A 200 -7.32 21.68 -0.46
C GLN A 200 -6.61 20.55 0.28
N TYR A 201 -5.40 20.84 0.76
CA TYR A 201 -4.71 19.92 1.66
C TYR A 201 -5.43 19.89 3.00
N GLN A 202 -5.85 18.70 3.43
CA GLN A 202 -6.46 18.44 4.74
C GLN A 202 -5.67 17.37 5.49
N SER A 203 -5.61 17.55 6.81
CA SER A 203 -5.02 16.57 7.73
C SER A 203 -6.08 15.56 8.14
N VAL A 204 -5.74 14.27 8.11
CA VAL A 204 -6.64 13.16 8.41
C VAL A 204 -5.93 12.21 9.35
N SER A 205 -6.59 11.83 10.45
CA SER A 205 -6.08 10.81 11.36
C SER A 205 -6.72 9.46 11.02
N LEU A 206 -5.91 8.51 10.58
CA LEU A 206 -6.30 7.12 10.45
C LEU A 206 -6.16 6.44 11.80
N VAL A 207 -7.28 6.02 12.38
CA VAL A 207 -7.36 5.37 13.68
C VAL A 207 -7.68 3.90 13.45
N PHE A 208 -6.68 3.05 13.67
CA PHE A 208 -6.79 1.60 13.69
C PHE A 208 -7.06 1.14 15.12
N SER A 209 -8.03 0.26 15.29
CA SER A 209 -8.29 -0.37 16.59
C SER A 209 -8.64 -1.85 16.46
N HIS A 210 -8.18 -2.61 17.44
CA HIS A 210 -8.30 -4.06 17.45
C HIS A 210 -8.06 -4.68 18.83
N LYS A 211 -8.56 -5.90 19.05
CA LYS A 211 -8.39 -6.63 20.32
C LYS A 211 -7.00 -7.24 20.52
N PHE A 212 -6.38 -7.74 19.44
CA PHE A 212 -5.12 -8.51 19.48
C PHE A 212 -3.90 -7.74 18.92
N TYR A 213 -4.09 -6.52 18.42
CA TYR A 213 -3.06 -5.65 17.84
C TYR A 213 -3.09 -4.34 18.61
N ASP A 214 -1.96 -3.66 18.71
CA ASP A 214 -1.89 -2.36 19.38
C ASP A 214 -2.72 -1.33 18.59
N ASP A 215 -3.52 -0.54 19.31
CA ASP A 215 -4.22 0.60 18.72
C ASP A 215 -3.20 1.58 18.12
N GLN A 216 -3.50 2.10 16.92
CA GLN A 216 -2.59 2.97 16.20
C GLN A 216 -3.33 4.16 15.60
N THR A 217 -2.73 5.35 15.72
CA THR A 217 -3.19 6.54 15.00
C THR A 217 -2.08 7.06 14.10
N ILE A 218 -2.39 7.24 12.82
CA ILE A 218 -1.47 7.83 11.84
C ILE A 218 -2.08 9.09 11.25
N ILE A 219 -1.33 10.19 11.29
CA ILE A 219 -1.73 11.45 10.68
C ILE A 219 -1.19 11.50 9.25
N ILE A 220 -2.08 11.71 8.28
CA ILE A 220 -1.75 11.85 6.87
C ILE A 220 -2.31 13.15 6.31
N THR A 221 -1.57 13.73 5.36
CA THR A 221 -2.06 14.84 4.55
C THR A 221 -2.60 14.30 3.22
N VAL A 222 -3.81 14.74 2.86
CA VAL A 222 -4.50 14.39 1.61
C VAL A 222 -4.99 15.65 0.90
N LYS A 223 -4.92 15.66 -0.43
CA LYS A 223 -5.54 16.67 -1.33
C LYS A 223 -6.37 16.02 -2.45
N GLY A 224 -6.10 14.75 -2.70
CA GLY A 224 -6.79 13.88 -3.65
C GLY A 224 -6.72 12.46 -3.12
N ASN A 225 -7.08 11.49 -3.95
CA ASN A 225 -6.99 10.07 -3.60
C ASN A 225 -5.57 9.72 -3.15
N LYS A 226 -5.46 8.94 -2.06
CA LYS A 226 -4.19 8.58 -1.45
C LYS A 226 -4.15 7.09 -1.16
N SER A 227 -3.05 6.45 -1.56
CA SER A 227 -2.72 5.13 -1.04
C SER A 227 -1.84 5.28 0.20
N GLN A 228 -2.24 4.61 1.29
CA GLN A 228 -1.51 4.55 2.54
C GLN A 228 -1.66 3.13 3.08
N SER A 229 -0.58 2.41 3.33
CA SER A 229 -0.65 1.12 4.04
C SER A 229 -0.29 1.29 5.51
N LEU A 230 -0.81 0.41 6.36
CA LEU A 230 -0.63 0.46 7.81
C LEU A 230 0.16 -0.76 8.27
N MET A 231 1.27 -0.52 8.95
CA MET A 231 2.06 -1.56 9.61
C MET A 231 1.55 -1.71 11.04
N ILE A 232 0.96 -2.86 11.37
CA ILE A 232 0.29 -3.11 12.65
C ILE A 232 1.08 -4.11 13.49
N LYS A 233 1.22 -3.81 14.79
CA LYS A 233 2.01 -4.62 15.73
C LYS A 233 1.09 -5.47 16.59
N LYS A 234 1.43 -6.75 16.78
CA LYS A 234 0.70 -7.64 17.67
C LYS A 234 0.89 -7.22 19.12
N SER A 235 -0.21 -7.17 19.87
CA SER A 235 -0.14 -6.74 21.27
C SER A 235 0.52 -7.81 22.12
N THR A 236 1.47 -7.40 22.96
CA THR A 236 2.23 -8.29 23.85
C THR A 236 1.49 -8.61 25.15
N GLU A 237 0.34 -7.99 25.43
CA GLU A 237 -0.31 -8.05 26.75
C GLU A 237 -1.32 -9.20 26.94
N MET A 238 -1.54 -10.07 25.95
CA MET A 238 -2.55 -11.14 26.07
C MET A 238 -2.06 -12.47 26.61
N GLU A 239 -0.79 -12.59 27.02
CA GLU A 239 -0.31 -13.82 27.66
C GLU A 239 -0.76 -14.01 29.11
N TYR A 240 -1.45 -13.03 29.73
CA TYR A 240 -1.91 -13.16 31.11
C TYR A 240 -3.35 -12.68 31.30
N LYS A 241 -4.31 -13.60 31.09
CA LYS A 241 -5.57 -13.70 31.84
C LYS A 241 -6.31 -14.97 31.40
N ILE A 242 -5.95 -16.07 32.05
CA ILE A 242 -6.85 -17.23 32.26
C ILE A 242 -7.60 -16.94 33.56
#